data_AF-A0A844Z836-F1
#
_entry.id   AF-A0A844Z836-F1
#
_cell.length_a   1.000
_cell.length_b   1.000
_cell.length_c   1.000
_cell.angle_alpha   90.00
_cell.angle_beta   90.00
_cell.angle_gamma   90.00
#
_symmetry.space_group_name_H-M   'P 1'
#
loop_
_entity.id
_entity.type
_entity.pdbx_description
1 polymer ?
#
loop_
_entity_poly.entity_id
_entity_poly.type
_entity_poly.pdbx_seq_one_letter_code
_entity_poly.pdbx_strand_id
1 'polypeptide(L)'
;MRNIAIIVLATALVILVAVFGFTRFGGAETNALVTNSSDMPISEVTISDGVNPRSLGDLAPFESAHFQGRLEGDGKAVISWQSDGKQYEGAGCDKSVMEAELEISGPSLTIIACR
;
A
#
# COMPACT_ATOMS: atom_id res chain seq x y z
N MET A 1 1.74 -7.83 48.60
CA MET A 1 1.43 -6.75 47.63
C MET A 1 2.52 -6.56 46.57
N ARG A 2 3.82 -6.67 46.88
CA ARG A 2 4.93 -6.47 45.92
C ARG A 2 4.96 -7.44 44.72
N ASN A 3 4.48 -8.68 44.90
CA ASN A 3 4.52 -9.71 43.85
C ASN A 3 3.38 -9.59 42.82
N ILE A 4 2.23 -8.98 43.18
CA ILE A 4 1.09 -8.81 42.27
C ILE A 4 1.38 -7.70 41.26
N ALA A 5 2.05 -6.62 41.70
CA ALA A 5 2.44 -5.51 40.83
C ALA A 5 3.39 -5.95 39.70
N ILE A 6 4.32 -6.86 39.98
CA ILE A 6 5.28 -7.38 38.98
C ILE A 6 4.57 -8.26 37.95
N ILE A 7 3.61 -9.10 38.39
CA ILE A 7 2.83 -9.96 37.49
C ILE A 7 1.99 -9.11 36.54
N VAL A 8 1.31 -8.07 37.05
CA VAL A 8 0.49 -7.16 36.22
C VAL A 8 1.35 -6.38 35.23
N LEU A 9 2.54 -5.93 35.63
CA LEU A 9 3.46 -5.23 34.73
C LEU A 9 3.97 -6.14 33.61
N ALA A 10 4.27 -7.41 33.93
CA ALA A 10 4.76 -8.38 32.96
C ALA A 10 3.69 -8.78 31.94
N THR A 11 2.43 -9.00 32.37
CA THR A 11 1.33 -9.29 31.42
C THR A 11 1.02 -8.09 30.52
N ALA A 12 1.03 -6.87 31.06
CA ALA A 12 0.85 -5.66 30.25
C ALA A 12 1.95 -5.50 29.19
N LEU A 13 3.21 -5.80 29.54
CA LEU A 13 4.33 -5.74 28.61
C LEU A 13 4.23 -6.82 27.51
N VAL A 14 3.82 -8.04 27.84
CA VAL A 14 3.60 -9.12 26.85
C VAL A 14 2.46 -8.77 25.89
N ILE A 15 1.38 -8.15 26.37
CA ILE A 15 0.29 -7.67 25.52
C ILE A 15 0.77 -6.55 24.60
N LEU A 16 1.55 -5.60 25.10
CA LEU A 16 2.15 -4.54 24.27
C LEU A 16 3.07 -5.13 23.20
N VAL A 17 3.96 -6.06 23.55
CA VAL A 17 4.83 -6.73 22.57
C VAL A 17 4.03 -7.57 21.57
N ALA A 18 2.92 -8.18 21.98
CA ALA A 18 2.05 -8.92 21.07
C ALA A 18 1.27 -7.98 20.11
N VAL A 19 0.84 -6.80 20.58
CA VAL A 19 0.12 -5.83 19.75
C VAL A 19 1.06 -5.11 18.77
N PHE A 20 2.29 -4.79 19.19
CA PHE A 20 3.25 -4.04 18.37
C PHE A 20 4.25 -4.92 17.60
N GLY A 21 4.50 -6.15 18.04
CA GLY A 21 5.53 -7.03 17.48
C GLY A 21 5.06 -7.88 16.30
N PHE A 22 3.77 -8.23 16.22
CA PHE A 22 3.28 -9.15 15.19
C PHE A 22 2.80 -8.49 13.90
N THR A 23 2.60 -7.16 13.88
CA THR A 23 2.07 -6.46 12.69
C THR A 23 3.12 -6.14 11.63
N ARG A 24 4.41 -6.32 11.92
CA ARG A 24 5.52 -6.00 11.00
C ARG A 24 6.04 -7.16 10.15
N PHE A 25 5.47 -8.36 10.26
CA PHE A 25 5.96 -9.52 9.52
C PHE A 25 5.18 -9.84 8.24
N GLY A 26 4.04 -9.18 7.98
CA GLY A 26 3.36 -9.23 6.70
C GLY A 26 4.07 -8.38 5.64
N GLY A 27 4.07 -8.83 4.38
CA GLY A 27 4.57 -8.05 3.25
C GLY A 27 5.55 -8.79 2.34
N ALA A 28 5.37 -8.65 1.02
CA ALA A 28 6.25 -9.19 0.00
C ALA A 28 7.09 -8.10 -0.68
N GLU A 29 8.17 -8.52 -1.34
CA GLU A 29 8.81 -7.67 -2.35
C GLU A 29 7.92 -7.70 -3.59
N THR A 30 7.33 -6.56 -3.92
CA THR A 30 6.33 -6.41 -4.98
C THR A 30 6.91 -5.65 -6.16
N ASN A 31 6.66 -6.16 -7.36
CA ASN A 31 6.87 -5.49 -8.63
C ASN A 31 5.49 -5.13 -9.21
N ALA A 32 5.17 -3.84 -9.27
CA ALA A 32 3.88 -3.38 -9.78
C ALA A 32 4.07 -2.50 -11.02
N LEU A 33 3.29 -2.78 -12.06
CA LEU A 33 3.13 -1.93 -13.23
C LEU A 33 1.82 -1.13 -13.08
N VAL A 34 1.93 0.20 -13.09
CA VAL A 34 0.79 1.11 -13.03
C VAL A 34 0.72 1.88 -14.34
N THR A 35 -0.37 1.74 -15.08
CA THR A 35 -0.57 2.37 -16.38
C THR A 35 -1.69 3.40 -16.32
N ASN A 36 -1.45 4.61 -16.85
CA ASN A 36 -2.51 5.56 -17.14
C ASN A 36 -3.18 5.18 -18.47
N SER A 37 -4.37 4.59 -18.45
CA SER A 37 -5.10 4.22 -19.67
C SER A 37 -6.06 5.32 -20.16
N SER A 38 -6.05 6.49 -19.54
CA SER A 38 -6.83 7.65 -20.00
C SER A 38 -6.10 8.50 -21.04
N ASP A 39 -6.87 9.35 -21.73
CA ASP A 39 -6.39 10.35 -22.69
C ASP A 39 -5.93 11.66 -22.03
N MET A 40 -5.96 11.73 -20.69
CA MET A 40 -5.54 12.88 -19.90
C MET A 40 -4.37 12.50 -18.98
N PRO A 41 -3.49 13.45 -18.63
CA PRO A 41 -2.46 13.19 -17.64
C PRO A 41 -3.08 12.96 -16.26
N ILE A 42 -2.48 12.06 -15.49
CA ILE A 42 -2.74 11.90 -14.06
C ILE A 42 -1.48 12.29 -13.27
N SER A 43 -1.67 12.93 -12.14
CA SER A 43 -0.56 13.45 -11.32
C SER A 43 -0.51 12.80 -9.95
N GLU A 44 0.63 12.95 -9.27
CA GLU A 44 0.82 12.53 -7.88
C GLU A 44 0.44 11.06 -7.64
N VAL A 45 0.79 10.18 -8.58
CA VAL A 45 0.52 8.75 -8.46
C VAL A 45 1.38 8.18 -7.34
N THR A 46 0.75 7.50 -6.38
CA THR A 46 1.44 6.83 -5.28
C THR A 46 0.93 5.42 -5.06
N ILE A 47 1.82 4.56 -4.57
CA ILE A 47 1.52 3.24 -4.01
C ILE A 47 1.90 3.23 -2.53
N SER A 48 1.03 2.71 -1.68
CA SER A 48 1.19 2.77 -0.23
C SER A 48 0.81 1.46 0.45
N ASP A 49 1.51 1.13 1.52
CA ASP A 49 1.13 0.09 2.47
C ASP A 49 0.08 0.57 3.51
N GLY A 50 -0.45 1.79 3.33
CA GLY A 50 -1.39 2.45 4.24
C GLY A 50 -0.71 3.42 5.22
N VAL A 51 0.62 3.33 5.39
CA VAL A 51 1.38 4.23 6.27
C VAL A 51 2.51 4.93 5.51
N ASN A 52 3.14 4.21 4.58
CA ASN A 52 4.34 4.63 3.87
C ASN A 52 4.03 4.79 2.37
N PRO A 53 3.57 5.97 1.92
CA PRO A 53 3.40 6.22 0.50
C PRO A 53 4.74 6.25 -0.23
N ARG A 54 4.73 5.77 -1.47
CA ARG A 54 5.85 5.79 -2.42
C ARG A 54 5.36 6.45 -3.69
N SER A 55 6.02 7.55 -4.05
CA SER A 55 5.66 8.31 -5.25
C SER A 55 6.15 7.58 -6.51
N LEU A 56 5.26 7.44 -7.48
CA LEU A 56 5.54 7.02 -8.85
C LEU A 56 5.63 8.21 -9.81
N GLY A 57 5.25 9.40 -9.35
CA GLY A 57 5.27 10.63 -10.13
C GLY A 57 3.99 10.88 -10.92
N ASP A 58 4.11 11.66 -11.97
CA ASP A 58 3.01 11.96 -12.89
C ASP A 58 3.08 11.01 -14.09
N LEU A 59 1.93 10.62 -14.63
CA LEU A 59 1.83 9.76 -15.80
C LEU A 59 1.08 10.49 -16.93
N ALA A 60 1.78 10.68 -18.04
CA ALA A 60 1.17 11.14 -19.29
C ALA A 60 0.11 10.12 -19.79
N PRO A 61 -0.75 10.52 -20.75
CA PRO A 61 -1.67 9.57 -21.38
C PRO A 61 -0.94 8.34 -21.91
N PHE A 62 -1.44 7.15 -21.58
CA PHE A 62 -0.89 5.85 -21.98
C PHE A 62 0.52 5.54 -21.46
N GLU A 63 1.02 6.31 -20.49
CA GLU A 63 2.30 6.06 -19.83
C GLU A 63 2.16 5.06 -18.68
N SER A 64 3.24 4.32 -18.41
CA SER A 64 3.32 3.39 -17.29
C SER A 64 4.50 3.73 -16.38
N ALA A 65 4.33 3.50 -15.07
CA ALA A 65 5.40 3.49 -14.09
C ALA A 65 5.54 2.12 -13.43
N HIS A 66 6.80 1.79 -13.11
CA HIS A 66 7.16 0.60 -12.36
C HIS A 66 7.45 0.94 -10.91
N PHE A 67 6.81 0.20 -10.01
CA PHE A 67 7.18 0.14 -8.60
C PHE A 67 7.93 -1.16 -8.36
N GLN A 68 9.10 -1.06 -7.72
CA GLN A 68 9.77 -2.22 -7.15
C GLN A 68 10.13 -1.91 -5.70
N GLY A 69 9.53 -2.65 -4.77
CA GLY A 69 9.79 -2.44 -3.36
C GLY A 69 8.95 -3.32 -2.46
N ARG A 70 9.28 -3.32 -1.18
CA ARG A 70 8.53 -4.05 -0.16
C ARG A 70 7.35 -3.21 0.34
N LEU A 71 6.16 -3.80 0.35
CA LEU A 71 4.96 -3.24 0.99
C LEU A 71 4.71 -3.99 2.30
N GLU A 72 4.65 -3.27 3.43
CA GLU A 72 4.55 -3.90 4.76
C GLU A 72 3.10 -4.17 5.21
N GLY A 73 2.96 -5.15 6.09
CA GLY A 73 1.71 -5.56 6.69
C GLY A 73 0.82 -6.39 5.76
N ASP A 74 -0.41 -6.61 6.23
CA ASP A 74 -1.42 -7.42 5.53
C ASP A 74 -2.41 -6.53 4.76
N GLY A 75 -3.21 -7.17 3.90
CA GLY A 75 -4.29 -6.55 3.15
C GLY A 75 -3.84 -5.93 1.84
N LYS A 76 -4.68 -5.05 1.27
CA LYS A 76 -4.45 -4.45 -0.06
C LYS A 76 -3.50 -3.26 -0.01
N ALA A 77 -2.70 -3.11 -1.05
CA ALA A 77 -1.98 -1.87 -1.33
C ALA A 77 -3.01 -0.76 -1.65
N VAL A 78 -2.68 0.47 -1.26
CA VAL A 78 -3.48 1.65 -1.56
C VAL A 78 -2.81 2.41 -2.69
N ILE A 79 -3.58 2.72 -3.74
CA ILE A 79 -3.13 3.53 -4.88
C ILE A 79 -3.83 4.87 -4.77
N SER A 80 -3.09 5.97 -4.76
CA SER A 80 -3.66 7.32 -4.85
C SER A 80 -3.18 8.00 -6.11
N TRP A 81 -4.00 8.87 -6.68
CA TRP A 81 -3.63 9.69 -7.82
C TRP A 81 -4.52 10.93 -7.87
N GLN A 82 -4.13 11.90 -8.68
CA GLN A 82 -4.92 13.08 -8.98
C GLN A 82 -5.33 13.07 -10.46
N SER A 83 -6.59 13.38 -10.73
CA SER A 83 -7.15 13.54 -12.07
C SER A 83 -8.13 14.71 -12.07
N ASP A 84 -8.09 15.57 -13.10
CA ASP A 84 -8.96 16.76 -13.18
C ASP A 84 -8.93 17.62 -11.90
N GLY A 85 -7.73 17.77 -11.31
CA GLY A 85 -7.50 18.52 -10.07
C GLY A 85 -8.06 17.88 -8.79
N LYS A 86 -8.68 16.69 -8.86
CA LYS A 86 -9.27 15.98 -7.71
C LYS A 86 -8.43 14.78 -7.31
N GLN A 87 -8.31 14.56 -6.01
CA GLN A 87 -7.64 13.39 -5.44
C GLN A 87 -8.56 12.17 -5.47
N TYR A 88 -8.01 11.04 -5.88
CA TYR A 88 -8.65 9.74 -5.88
C TYR A 88 -7.78 8.71 -5.15
N GLU A 89 -8.45 7.68 -4.64
CA GLU A 89 -7.81 6.56 -3.98
C GLU A 89 -8.55 5.26 -4.33
N GLY A 90 -7.80 4.19 -4.52
CA GLY A 90 -8.33 2.87 -4.84
C GLY A 90 -7.49 1.76 -4.21
N ALA A 91 -8.14 0.64 -3.92
CA ALA A 91 -7.47 -0.53 -3.37
C ALA A 91 -6.91 -1.41 -4.51
N GLY A 92 -5.60 -1.63 -4.51
CA GLY A 92 -4.90 -2.49 -5.47
C GLY A 92 -4.92 -3.98 -5.09
N CYS A 93 -3.86 -4.68 -5.48
CA CYS A 93 -3.61 -6.07 -5.10
C CYS A 93 -3.30 -6.21 -3.61
N ASP A 94 -3.40 -7.44 -3.09
CA ASP A 94 -2.92 -7.77 -1.75
C ASP A 94 -1.40 -7.55 -1.67
N LYS A 95 -0.88 -7.00 -0.58
CA LYS A 95 0.56 -6.70 -0.40
C LYS A 95 1.44 -7.94 -0.31
N SER A 96 0.82 -9.13 -0.17
CA SER A 96 1.53 -10.41 -0.23
C SER A 96 1.87 -10.87 -1.65
N VAL A 97 1.33 -10.21 -2.69
CA VAL A 97 1.63 -10.55 -4.09
C VAL A 97 3.00 -10.04 -4.52
N MET A 98 3.64 -10.80 -5.40
CA MET A 98 4.95 -10.45 -5.93
C MET A 98 4.84 -9.62 -7.21
N GLU A 99 3.76 -9.82 -7.98
CA GLU A 99 3.52 -9.10 -9.23
C GLU A 99 2.11 -8.49 -9.24
N ALA A 100 2.02 -7.23 -9.67
CA ALA A 100 0.75 -6.53 -9.83
C ALA A 100 0.71 -5.74 -11.14
N GLU A 101 -0.44 -5.73 -11.80
CA GLU A 101 -0.69 -4.92 -12.98
C GLU A 101 -2.00 -4.14 -12.79
N LEU A 102 -1.91 -2.82 -12.89
CA LEU A 102 -2.96 -1.88 -12.53
C LEU A 102 -3.15 -0.84 -13.64
N GLU A 103 -4.40 -0.49 -13.89
CA GLU A 103 -4.75 0.58 -14.83
C GLU A 103 -5.55 1.67 -14.13
N ILE A 104 -5.19 2.92 -14.38
CA ILE A 104 -5.90 4.11 -13.92
C ILE A 104 -6.50 4.81 -15.14
N SER A 105 -7.82 5.05 -15.11
CA SER A 105 -8.53 5.80 -16.14
C SER A 105 -9.42 6.85 -15.49
N GLY A 106 -8.95 8.11 -15.48
CA GLY A 106 -9.64 9.22 -14.83
C GLY A 106 -9.88 8.93 -13.34
N PRO A 107 -11.13 8.82 -12.86
CA PRO A 107 -11.43 8.52 -11.45
C PRO A 107 -11.41 7.02 -11.10
N SER A 108 -11.09 6.14 -12.06
CA SER A 108 -11.23 4.68 -11.88
C SER A 108 -9.89 3.97 -11.80
N LEU A 109 -9.79 2.99 -10.90
CA LEU A 109 -8.69 2.04 -10.81
C LEU A 109 -9.19 0.64 -11.18
N THR A 110 -8.51 -0.03 -12.09
CA THR A 110 -8.78 -1.40 -12.52
C THR A 110 -7.58 -2.29 -12.20
N ILE A 111 -7.84 -3.46 -11.62
CA ILE A 111 -6.82 -4.48 -11.36
C ILE A 111 -6.81 -5.44 -12.55
N ILE A 112 -5.69 -5.50 -13.26
CA ILE A 112 -5.52 -6.37 -14.43
C ILE A 112 -5.01 -7.75 -13.99
N ALA A 113 -3.99 -7.77 -13.14
CA ALA A 113 -3.42 -9.00 -12.61
C ALA A 113 -2.83 -8.81 -11.20
N CYS A 114 -2.91 -9.87 -10.40
CA CYS A 114 -2.20 -10.01 -9.12
C CYS A 114 -1.64 -11.44 -9.05
N ARG A 115 -0.33 -11.62 -8.88
CA ARG A 115 0.33 -12.94 -8.87
C ARG A 115 1.39 -13.07 -7.80
#